data_AF-A0A2E6GIF5-F1
#
_entry.id   AF-A0A2E6GIF5-F1
#
_cell.length_a   1.000
_cell.length_b   1.000
_cell.length_c   1.000
_cell.angle_alpha   90.00
_cell.angle_beta   90.00
_cell.angle_gamma   90.00
#
_symmetry.space_group_name_H-M   'P 1'
#
loop_
_entity.id
_entity.type
_entity.pdbx_description
1 polymer ?
#
loop_
_entity_poly.entity_id
_entity_poly.type
_entity_poly.pdbx_seq_one_letter_code
_entity_poly.pdbx_strand_id
1 'polypeptide(L)'
;MDEIEMDPQVFHQRAQKLGDDVRKVTISVSTIFLGFMVVLLTQKTEPKLDLVELIAVTLSIFCFGISVLAGLRSWALSSATAYNQAKEIEAVANKKTKLAEGFRQTRKKASAKRLFYMMAVNISFSAGIVFSMALLVYRIWRLAG
;
A
#
# COMPACT_ATOMS: atom_id res chain seq x y z
N MET A 1 9.09 13.21 34.70
CA MET A 1 9.04 12.73 33.30
C MET A 1 9.12 11.23 33.41
N ASP A 2 7.97 10.59 33.51
CA ASP A 2 7.89 9.14 33.64
C ASP A 2 8.37 8.53 32.32
N GLU A 3 9.53 7.88 32.36
CA GLU A 3 9.91 6.89 31.35
C GLU A 3 8.85 5.79 31.42
N ILE A 4 7.82 5.91 30.57
CA ILE A 4 6.92 4.80 30.30
C ILE A 4 7.81 3.71 29.74
N GLU A 5 8.16 2.76 30.60
CA GLU A 5 8.81 1.49 30.28
C GLU A 5 7.85 0.74 29.33
N MET A 6 7.88 1.13 28.06
CA MET A 6 7.02 0.55 27.03
C MET A 6 7.60 -0.82 26.72
N ASP A 7 6.97 -1.84 27.30
CA ASP A 7 7.26 -3.24 27.08
C ASP A 7 7.41 -3.54 25.56
N PRO A 8 8.59 -4.01 25.10
CA PRO A 8 8.85 -4.33 23.70
C PRO A 8 7.82 -5.28 23.09
N GLN A 9 7.21 -6.15 23.91
CA GLN A 9 6.18 -7.08 23.46
C GLN A 9 4.90 -6.36 23.02
N VAL A 10 4.50 -5.29 23.73
CA VAL A 10 3.34 -4.47 23.37
C VAL A 10 3.58 -3.75 22.04
N PHE A 11 4.82 -3.34 21.77
CA PHE A 11 5.19 -2.71 20.51
C PHE A 11 5.16 -3.71 19.33
N HIS A 12 5.60 -4.95 19.54
CA HIS A 12 5.50 -6.03 18.55
C HIS A 12 4.07 -6.42 18.25
N GLN A 13 3.22 -6.56 19.26
CA GLN A 13 1.81 -6.87 19.08
C GLN A 13 1.06 -5.75 18.35
N ARG A 14 1.33 -4.48 18.68
CA ARG A 14 0.74 -3.33 17.97
C ARG A 14 1.19 -3.27 16.51
N ALA A 15 2.46 -3.54 16.22
CA ALA A 15 2.98 -3.56 14.85
C ALA A 15 2.38 -4.71 14.02
N GLN A 16 2.21 -5.90 14.61
CA GLN A 16 1.55 -7.03 13.96
C GLN A 16 0.08 -6.72 13.67
N LYS A 17 -0.66 -6.20 14.66
CA LYS A 17 -2.08 -5.86 14.52
C LYS A 17 -2.32 -4.79 13.46
N LEU A 18 -1.50 -3.73 13.43
CA LEU A 18 -1.53 -2.73 12.36
C LEU A 18 -1.22 -3.33 10.98
N GLY A 19 -0.28 -4.28 10.92
CA GLY A 19 0.04 -5.00 9.69
C GLY A 19 -1.14 -5.82 9.17
N ASP A 20 -1.84 -6.53 10.06
CA ASP A 20 -3.01 -7.33 9.71
C ASP A 20 -4.23 -6.48 9.32
N ASP A 21 -4.45 -5.36 10.00
CA ASP A 21 -5.54 -4.42 9.65
C ASP A 21 -5.30 -3.78 8.29
N VAL A 22 -4.06 -3.34 8.01
CA VAL A 22 -3.68 -2.81 6.69
C VAL A 22 -3.83 -3.89 5.61
N ARG A 23 -3.46 -5.14 5.91
CA ARG A 23 -3.63 -6.27 4.98
C ARG A 23 -5.09 -6.53 4.68
N LYS A 24 -5.95 -6.59 5.70
CA LYS A 24 -7.40 -6.79 5.52
C LYS A 24 -8.00 -5.67 4.67
N VAL A 25 -7.71 -4.40 5.01
CA VAL A 25 -8.19 -3.25 4.24
C VAL A 25 -7.70 -3.30 2.79
N THR A 26 -6.42 -3.60 2.56
CA THR A 26 -5.85 -3.69 1.21
C THR A 26 -6.53 -4.79 0.40
N ILE A 27 -6.75 -5.97 0.98
CA ILE A 27 -7.44 -7.08 0.31
C ILE A 27 -8.89 -6.69 0.02
N SER A 28 -9.64 -6.21 1.01
CA SER A 28 -11.05 -5.84 0.84
C SER A 28 -11.25 -4.76 -0.23
N VAL A 29 -10.45 -3.69 -0.20
CA VAL A 29 -10.50 -2.63 -1.22
C VAL A 29 -10.15 -3.18 -2.60
N SER A 30 -9.15 -4.08 -2.68
CA SER A 30 -8.77 -4.72 -3.95
C SER A 30 -9.87 -5.60 -4.52
N THR A 31 -10.56 -6.37 -3.68
CA THR A 31 -11.67 -7.23 -4.12
C THR A 31 -12.85 -6.39 -4.60
N ILE A 32 -13.19 -5.30 -3.90
CA ILE A 32 -14.26 -4.39 -4.32
C ILE A 32 -13.92 -3.74 -5.66
N PHE A 33 -12.69 -3.26 -5.82
CA PHE A 33 -12.25 -2.60 -7.05
C PHE A 33 -12.23 -3.56 -8.24
N LEU A 34 -11.72 -4.78 -8.06
CA LEU A 34 -11.79 -5.85 -9.05
C LEU A 34 -13.24 -6.20 -9.42
N GLY A 35 -14.12 -6.32 -8.44
CA GLY A 35 -15.54 -6.58 -8.67
C GLY A 35 -16.19 -5.48 -9.53
N PHE A 36 -15.91 -4.22 -9.20
CA PHE A 36 -16.43 -3.07 -9.96
C PHE A 36 -15.91 -3.06 -11.40
N MET A 37 -14.62 -3.35 -11.61
CA MET A 37 -14.01 -3.43 -12.94
C MET A 37 -14.58 -4.59 -13.78
N VAL A 38 -14.81 -5.75 -13.16
CA VAL A 38 -15.45 -6.90 -13.83
C VAL A 38 -16.86 -6.55 -14.25
N VAL A 39 -17.65 -5.91 -13.38
CA VAL A 39 -19.01 -5.46 -13.70
C VAL A 39 -18.97 -4.45 -14.86
N LEU A 40 -18.07 -3.46 -14.82
CA LEU A 40 -17.89 -2.47 -15.89
C LEU A 40 -17.57 -3.10 -17.26
N LEU A 41 -16.76 -4.16 -17.28
CA LEU A 41 -16.35 -4.84 -18.51
C LEU A 41 -17.38 -5.86 -19.02
N THR A 42 -18.17 -6.45 -18.13
CA THR A 42 -19.12 -7.52 -18.47
C THR A 42 -20.55 -7.04 -18.65
N GLN A 43 -20.90 -5.86 -18.12
CA GLN A 43 -22.20 -5.27 -18.38
C GLN A 43 -22.32 -4.91 -19.86
N LYS A 44 -23.30 -5.53 -20.53
CA LYS A 44 -23.81 -5.11 -21.83
C LYS A 44 -24.58 -3.80 -21.66
N THR A 45 -23.85 -2.71 -21.42
CA THR A 45 -24.40 -1.35 -21.45
C THR A 45 -24.38 -0.87 -22.89
N GLU A 46 -25.53 -0.42 -23.39
CA GLU A 46 -25.60 0.37 -24.62
C GLU A 46 -25.57 1.86 -24.24
N PRO A 47 -24.73 2.68 -24.90
CA PRO A 47 -23.72 2.33 -25.90
C PRO A 47 -22.55 1.53 -25.30
N LYS A 48 -21.99 0.62 -26.11
CA LYS A 48 -20.79 -0.16 -25.75
C LYS A 48 -19.64 0.77 -25.40
N LEU A 49 -18.74 0.31 -24.52
CA LEU A 49 -17.53 1.06 -24.19
C LEU A 49 -16.77 1.41 -25.47
N ASP A 50 -16.40 2.68 -25.57
CA ASP A 50 -15.58 3.19 -26.67
C ASP A 50 -14.14 2.65 -26.56
N LEU A 51 -13.39 2.68 -27.66
CA LEU A 51 -11.99 2.25 -27.70
C LEU A 51 -11.14 3.02 -26.68
N VAL A 52 -11.45 4.31 -26.50
CA VAL A 52 -10.80 5.18 -25.51
C VAL A 52 -11.12 4.73 -24.07
N GLU A 53 -12.37 4.41 -23.78
CA GLU A 53 -12.81 3.96 -22.45
C GLU A 53 -12.20 2.58 -22.12
N LEU A 54 -12.11 1.69 -23.11
CA LEU A 54 -11.47 0.38 -22.97
C LEU A 54 -9.98 0.49 -22.61
N ILE A 55 -9.24 1.33 -23.35
CA ILE A 55 -7.82 1.61 -23.07
C ILE A 55 -7.68 2.17 -21.65
N ALA A 56 -8.58 3.07 -21.28
CA ALA A 56 -8.51 3.78 -20.02
C ALA A 56 -8.81 2.89 -18.80
N VAL A 57 -9.80 1.99 -18.91
CA VAL A 57 -10.08 0.94 -17.92
C VAL A 57 -8.88 0.00 -17.81
N THR A 58 -8.29 -0.39 -18.93
CA THR A 58 -7.10 -1.27 -18.95
C THR A 58 -5.91 -0.62 -18.24
N LEU A 59 -5.65 0.67 -18.49
CA LEU A 59 -4.61 1.44 -17.81
C LEU A 59 -4.86 1.52 -16.30
N SER A 60 -6.12 1.73 -15.91
CA SER A 60 -6.53 1.80 -14.50
C SER A 60 -6.29 0.49 -13.77
N ILE A 61 -6.59 -0.66 -14.41
CA ILE A 61 -6.29 -2.00 -13.87
C ILE A 61 -4.78 -2.19 -13.70
N PHE A 62 -3.98 -1.75 -14.67
CA PHE A 62 -2.53 -1.87 -14.61
C PHE A 62 -1.92 -1.02 -13.47
N CYS A 63 -2.32 0.25 -13.36
CA CYS A 63 -1.92 1.13 -12.26
C CYS A 63 -2.35 0.57 -10.90
N PHE A 64 -3.56 0.00 -10.82
CA PHE A 64 -4.05 -0.65 -9.62
C PHE A 64 -3.17 -1.85 -9.22
N GLY A 65 -2.83 -2.72 -10.17
CA GLY A 65 -1.93 -3.85 -9.93
C GLY A 65 -0.55 -3.43 -9.41
N ILE A 66 0.04 -2.37 -9.99
CA ILE A 66 1.30 -1.79 -9.48
C ILE A 66 1.15 -1.29 -8.05
N SER A 67 0.05 -0.60 -7.74
CA SER A 67 -0.22 -0.09 -6.40
C SER A 67 -0.32 -1.22 -5.36
N VAL A 68 -1.03 -2.31 -5.68
CA VAL A 68 -1.12 -3.50 -4.82
C VAL A 68 0.25 -4.14 -4.58
N LEU A 69 1.06 -4.34 -5.63
CA LEU A 69 2.41 -4.91 -5.51
C LEU A 69 3.34 -4.03 -4.66
N ALA A 70 3.28 -2.71 -4.85
CA ALA A 70 4.06 -1.76 -4.06
C ALA A 70 3.59 -1.72 -2.60
N GLY A 71 2.28 -1.86 -2.34
CA GLY A 71 1.70 -2.01 -1.00
C GLY A 71 2.21 -3.26 -0.28
N LEU A 72 2.21 -4.41 -0.98
CA LEU A 72 2.75 -5.67 -0.44
C LEU A 72 4.25 -5.57 -0.11
N ARG A 73 5.04 -4.93 -0.99
CA ARG A 73 6.47 -4.69 -0.71
C ARG A 73 6.70 -3.75 0.46
N SER A 74 5.91 -2.67 0.57
CA SER A 74 5.95 -1.75 1.70
C SER A 74 5.65 -2.47 3.02
N TRP A 75 4.69 -3.38 3.01
CA TRP A 75 4.35 -4.22 4.17
C TRP A 75 5.49 -5.16 4.56
N ALA A 76 6.07 -5.90 3.61
CA ALA A 76 7.22 -6.76 3.87
C ALA A 76 8.42 -5.98 4.45
N LEU A 77 8.67 -4.78 3.94
CA LEU A 77 9.67 -3.86 4.49
C LEU A 77 9.32 -3.43 5.91
N SER A 78 8.05 -3.13 6.22
CA SER A 78 7.61 -2.75 7.57
C SER A 78 7.87 -3.88 8.58
N SER A 79 7.56 -5.13 8.23
CA SER A 79 7.83 -6.31 9.06
C SER A 79 9.33 -6.51 9.30
N ALA A 80 10.16 -6.37 8.26
CA ALA A 80 11.62 -6.45 8.38
C ALA A 80 12.19 -5.31 9.25
N THR A 81 11.61 -4.12 9.17
CA THR A 81 12.03 -2.95 9.96
C THR A 81 11.70 -3.14 11.44
N ALA A 82 10.50 -3.66 11.75
CA ALA A 82 10.08 -3.98 13.11
C ALA A 82 10.95 -5.08 13.75
N TYR A 83 11.28 -6.13 12.98
CA TYR A 83 12.17 -7.19 13.42
C TYR A 83 13.60 -6.68 13.71
N ASN A 84 14.15 -5.85 12.82
CA ASN A 84 15.47 -5.25 13.03
C ASN A 84 15.48 -4.30 14.23
N GLN A 85 14.38 -3.61 14.51
CA GLN A 85 14.24 -2.77 15.70
C GLN A 85 14.22 -3.59 16.99
N ALA A 86 13.58 -4.76 17.00
CA ALA A 86 13.67 -5.68 18.15
C ALA A 86 15.10 -6.17 18.37
N LYS A 87 15.79 -6.59 17.31
CA LYS A 87 17.19 -7.00 17.39
C LYS A 87 18.13 -5.87 17.84
N GLU A 88 17.83 -4.63 17.47
CA GLU A 88 18.57 -3.44 17.94
C GLU A 88 18.42 -3.29 19.46
N ILE A 89 17.19 -3.37 19.99
CA ILE A 89 16.91 -3.28 21.43
C ILE A 89 17.62 -4.41 22.21
N GLU A 90 17.55 -5.64 21.70
CA GLU A 90 18.19 -6.81 22.33
C GLU A 90 19.73 -6.73 22.29
N ALA A 91 20.31 -6.20 21.21
CA ALA A 91 21.76 -6.00 21.09
C ALA A 91 22.28 -4.89 22.03
N VAL A 92 21.49 -3.83 22.23
CA VAL A 92 21.80 -2.75 23.19
C VAL A 92 21.75 -3.27 24.63
N ALA A 93 20.71 -4.05 24.98
CA ALA A 93 20.60 -4.68 26.30
C ALA A 93 21.79 -5.61 26.61
N ASN A 94 22.29 -6.33 25.59
CA ASN A 94 23.45 -7.22 25.71
C ASN A 94 24.82 -6.51 25.58
N LYS A 95 24.88 -5.18 25.63
CA LYS A 95 26.11 -4.36 25.46
C LYS A 95 26.90 -4.63 24.16
N LYS A 96 26.25 -5.14 23.10
CA LYS A 96 26.86 -5.40 21.79
C LYS A 96 26.70 -4.19 20.85
N THR A 97 27.36 -3.09 21.19
CA THR A 97 27.22 -1.78 20.51
C THR A 97 27.49 -1.81 19.00
N LYS A 98 28.52 -2.53 18.53
CA LYS A 98 28.83 -2.67 17.09
C LYS A 98 27.70 -3.37 16.30
N LEU A 99 27.01 -4.33 16.92
CA LEU A 99 25.86 -5.01 16.30
C LEU A 99 24.64 -4.10 16.22
N ALA A 100 24.38 -3.33 17.28
CA ALA A 100 23.29 -2.36 17.33
C ALA A 100 23.43 -1.27 16.24
N GLU A 101 24.63 -0.74 16.01
CA GLU A 101 24.89 0.23 14.94
C GLU A 101 24.62 -0.34 13.54
N GLY A 102 24.98 -1.60 13.30
CA GLY A 102 24.69 -2.31 12.04
C GLY A 102 23.18 -2.44 11.76
N PHE A 103 22.39 -2.78 12.79
CA PHE A 103 20.93 -2.82 12.67
C PHE A 103 20.32 -1.44 12.43
N ARG A 104 20.84 -0.39 13.10
CA ARG A 104 20.39 1.00 12.93
C ARG A 104 20.63 1.52 11.51
N GLN A 105 21.77 1.23 10.91
CA GLN A 105 22.08 1.65 9.54
C GLN A 105 21.21 0.91 8.51
N THR A 106 20.97 -0.38 8.73
CA THR A 106 20.08 -1.21 7.91
C THR A 106 18.63 -0.70 7.97
N ARG A 107 18.17 -0.31 9.17
CA ARG A 107 16.86 0.30 9.40
C ARG A 107 16.70 1.63 8.67
N LYS A 108 17.70 2.51 8.69
CA LYS A 108 17.67 3.79 7.93
C LYS A 108 17.50 3.55 6.42
N LYS A 109 18.26 2.61 5.85
CA LYS A 109 18.14 2.25 4.42
C LYS A 109 16.78 1.61 4.09
N ALA A 110 16.26 0.74 4.95
CA ALA A 110 14.93 0.15 4.79
C ALA A 110 13.82 1.20 4.88
N SER A 111 13.94 2.18 5.78
CA SER A 111 12.98 3.28 5.94
C SER A 111 12.94 4.20 4.72
N ALA A 112 14.08 4.52 4.11
CA ALA A 112 14.13 5.31 2.87
C ALA A 112 13.46 4.57 1.71
N LYS A 113 13.74 3.27 1.54
CA LYS A 113 13.07 2.42 0.54
C LYS A 113 11.55 2.35 0.78
N ARG A 114 11.12 2.24 2.04
CA ARG A 114 9.70 2.25 2.42
C ARG A 114 9.02 3.55 2.01
N LEU A 115 9.64 4.71 2.25
CA LEU A 115 9.08 6.01 1.86
C LEU A 115 8.85 6.09 0.34
N PHE A 116 9.81 5.60 -0.43
CA PHE A 116 9.70 5.53 -1.89
C PHE A 116 8.54 4.62 -2.34
N TYR A 117 8.40 3.43 -1.75
CA TYR A 117 7.27 2.55 -2.06
C TYR A 117 5.92 3.14 -1.63
N MET A 118 5.84 3.80 -0.48
CA MET A 118 4.62 4.49 -0.05
C MET A 118 4.25 5.65 -0.99
N MET A 119 5.22 6.45 -1.43
CA MET A 119 4.99 7.48 -2.44
C MET A 119 4.50 6.86 -3.75
N ALA A 120 5.15 5.79 -4.22
CA ALA A 120 4.76 5.10 -5.44
C ALA A 120 3.32 4.54 -5.36
N VAL A 121 2.94 3.95 -4.22
CA VAL A 121 1.55 3.51 -3.97
C VAL A 121 0.60 4.69 -4.03
N ASN A 122 0.86 5.76 -3.28
CA ASN A 122 -0.04 6.92 -3.22
C ASN A 122 -0.19 7.61 -4.57
N ILE A 123 0.89 7.79 -5.32
CA ILE A 123 0.86 8.42 -6.64
C ILE A 123 0.11 7.52 -7.63
N SER A 124 0.43 6.21 -7.68
CA SER A 124 -0.22 5.27 -8.61
C SER A 124 -1.71 5.10 -8.32
N PHE A 125 -2.07 5.03 -7.04
CA PHE A 125 -3.45 4.91 -6.60
C PHE A 125 -4.25 6.18 -6.85
N SER A 126 -3.69 7.36 -6.51
CA SER A 126 -4.35 8.64 -6.75
C SER A 126 -4.51 8.91 -8.25
N ALA A 127 -3.51 8.57 -9.06
CA ALA A 127 -3.61 8.65 -10.53
C ALA A 127 -4.74 7.76 -11.06
N GLY A 128 -4.84 6.52 -10.58
CA GLY A 128 -5.92 5.61 -10.96
C GLY A 128 -7.33 6.13 -10.59
N ILE A 129 -7.48 6.72 -9.40
CA ILE A 129 -8.75 7.34 -8.96
C ILE A 129 -9.11 8.53 -9.84
N VAL A 130 -8.17 9.46 -10.06
CA VAL A 130 -8.41 10.66 -10.88
C VAL A 130 -8.80 10.25 -12.31
N PHE A 131 -8.11 9.26 -12.87
CA PHE A 131 -8.41 8.76 -14.21
C PHE A 131 -9.79 8.09 -14.31
N SER A 132 -10.16 7.28 -13.32
CA SER A 132 -11.52 6.70 -13.23
C SER A 132 -12.60 7.76 -13.04
N MET A 133 -12.37 8.78 -12.20
CA MET A 133 -13.32 9.89 -12.03
C MET A 133 -13.50 10.68 -13.32
N ALA A 134 -12.41 11.00 -14.03
CA ALA A 134 -12.49 11.75 -15.27
C ALA A 134 -13.26 10.98 -16.36
N LEU A 135 -13.06 9.66 -16.45
CA LEU A 135 -13.83 8.80 -17.35
C LEU A 135 -15.31 8.76 -17.01
N LEU A 136 -15.64 8.65 -15.72
CA LEU A 136 -17.01 8.57 -15.27
C LEU A 136 -17.76 9.87 -15.57
N VAL A 137 -17.11 11.03 -15.35
CA VAL A 137 -17.64 12.35 -15.75
C VAL A 137 -17.79 12.46 -17.26
N TYR A 138 -16.80 12.04 -18.04
CA TYR A 138 -16.87 12.05 -19.51
C TYR A 138 -18.02 11.18 -20.03
N ARG A 139 -18.21 9.99 -19.48
CA ARG A 139 -19.29 9.08 -19.88
C ARG A 139 -20.66 9.63 -19.52
N ILE A 140 -20.83 10.22 -18.33
CA ILE A 140 -22.08 10.89 -17.93
C ILE A 140 -22.38 12.05 -18.88
N TRP A 141 -21.37 12.87 -19.20
CA TRP A 141 -21.54 14.01 -20.10
C TRP A 141 -21.95 13.56 -21.51
N ARG A 142 -21.31 12.50 -22.04
CA ARG A 142 -21.67 11.90 -23.33
C ARG A 142 -23.08 11.28 -23.34
N LEU A 143 -23.55 10.74 -22.22
CA LEU A 143 -24.89 10.16 -22.12
C LEU A 143 -25.99 11.22 -21.92
N ALA A 144 -25.63 12.42 -21.45
CA ALA A 144 -26.56 13.50 -21.17
C ALA A 144 -26.75 14.48 -22.35
N GLY A 145 -25.87 14.44 -23.35
CA GLY A 145 -25.96 15.23 -24.59
C GLY A 145 -26.37 14.38 -25.77
#